data_AF-A0A0S7ZPY2-F1
#
_entry.id   AF-A0A0S7ZPY2-F1
#
_cell.length_a   1.000
_cell.length_b   1.000
_cell.length_c   1.000
_cell.angle_alpha   90.00
_cell.angle_beta   90.00
_cell.angle_gamma   90.00
#
_symmetry.space_group_name_H-M   'P 1'
#
loop_
_entity.id
_entity.type
_entity.pdbx_description
1 polymer ?
#
loop_
_entity_poly.entity_id
_entity_poly.type
_entity_poly.pdbx_seq_one_letter_code
_entity_poly.pdbx_strand_id
1 'polypeptide(L)'
;MNSEFLTLDDLIRIQMREQSKLGKIPSLTLHLVNGEWKVKTENEKSLVEKKVTETKEVPIKQWFTLKEACELKGINLKTACNRPYLKPLCGKEEGVIGGRKSWRLETILKWLNQNDAELYKLFKKNQQPQK
;
A
#
# COMPACT_ATOMS: atom_id res chain seq x y z
N MET A 1 -16.24 16.52 -46.23
CA MET A 1 -15.58 15.83 -45.09
C MET A 1 -16.58 14.86 -44.52
N ASN A 2 -16.50 13.58 -44.89
CA ASN A 2 -17.45 12.56 -44.42
C ASN A 2 -16.96 12.03 -43.08
N SER A 3 -17.68 12.35 -42.01
CA SER A 3 -17.46 11.79 -40.68
C SER A 3 -18.02 10.38 -40.67
N GLU A 4 -17.16 9.36 -40.71
CA GLU A 4 -17.55 7.96 -40.53
C GLU A 4 -17.98 7.75 -39.06
N PHE A 5 -19.29 7.79 -38.81
CA PHE A 5 -19.85 7.35 -37.54
C PHE A 5 -19.86 5.81 -37.54
N LEU A 6 -19.11 5.20 -36.62
CA LEU A 6 -19.19 3.77 -36.38
C LEU A 6 -20.62 3.41 -35.96
N THR A 7 -21.19 2.42 -36.63
CA THR A 7 -22.54 1.96 -36.31
C THR A 7 -22.54 1.22 -34.97
N LEU A 8 -23.71 1.10 -34.35
CA LEU A 8 -23.86 0.34 -33.10
C LEU A 8 -23.38 -1.12 -33.28
N ASP A 9 -23.58 -1.70 -34.46
CA ASP A 9 -23.07 -3.02 -34.84
C ASP A 9 -21.54 -3.08 -34.86
N ASP A 10 -20.86 -2.02 -35.31
CA ASP A 10 -19.39 -1.96 -35.30
C ASP A 10 -18.84 -1.92 -33.87
N LEU A 11 -19.47 -1.15 -32.99
CA LEU A 11 -19.12 -1.08 -31.58
C LEU A 11 -19.32 -2.42 -30.87
N ILE A 12 -20.43 -3.12 -31.16
CA ILE A 12 -20.71 -4.45 -30.61
C ILE A 12 -19.66 -5.46 -31.08
N ARG A 13 -19.27 -5.42 -32.36
CA ARG A 13 -18.23 -6.31 -32.91
C ARG A 13 -16.85 -6.05 -32.30
N ILE A 14 -16.48 -4.79 -32.09
CA ILE A 14 -15.22 -4.42 -31.43
C ILE A 14 -15.20 -4.94 -29.99
N GLN A 15 -16.30 -4.75 -29.25
CA GLN A 15 -16.41 -5.21 -27.86
C GLN A 15 -16.32 -6.74 -27.74
N MET A 16 -17.02 -7.48 -28.60
CA MET A 16 -16.98 -8.96 -28.61
C MET A 16 -15.57 -9.49 -28.87
N ARG A 17 -14.76 -8.79 -29.67
CA ARG A 17 -13.38 -9.18 -29.99
C ARG A 17 -12.42 -9.01 -28.82
N GLU A 18 -12.63 -8.03 -27.95
CA GLU A 18 -11.81 -7.83 -26.75
C GLU A 18 -12.15 -8.82 -25.64
N GLN A 19 -13.44 -9.16 -25.47
CA GLN A 19 -13.89 -10.09 -24.41
C GLN A 19 -13.42 -11.54 -24.63
N SER A 20 -13.15 -11.96 -25.87
CA SER A 20 -12.62 -13.30 -26.14
C SER A 20 -11.17 -13.51 -25.66
N LYS A 21 -10.42 -12.45 -25.33
CA LYS A 21 -9.03 -12.56 -24.87
C LYS A 21 -8.89 -12.73 -23.35
N LEU A 22 -9.96 -12.45 -22.60
CA LEU A 22 -10.00 -12.54 -21.15
C LEU A 22 -11.02 -13.63 -20.82
N GLY A 23 -10.57 -14.87 -20.56
CA GLY A 23 -11.42 -16.05 -20.35
C GLY A 23 -12.33 -16.04 -19.11
N LYS A 24 -12.97 -14.91 -18.80
CA LYS A 24 -14.01 -14.72 -17.77
C LYS A 24 -15.05 -13.77 -18.32
N ILE A 25 -16.25 -14.26 -18.56
CA ILE A 25 -17.41 -13.45 -18.93
C ILE A 25 -17.92 -12.78 -17.65
N PRO A 26 -17.80 -11.45 -17.48
CA PRO A 26 -18.48 -10.78 -16.39
C PRO A 26 -19.99 -10.81 -16.67
N SER A 27 -20.78 -11.24 -15.68
CA SER A 27 -22.24 -11.13 -15.71
C SER A 27 -22.60 -9.64 -15.71
N LEU A 28 -23.01 -9.11 -16.86
CA LEU A 28 -23.45 -7.72 -16.98
C LEU A 28 -24.97 -7.67 -16.86
N THR A 29 -25.46 -7.08 -15.77
CA THR A 29 -26.89 -6.82 -15.58
C THR A 29 -27.20 -5.39 -16.01
N LEU A 30 -28.03 -5.24 -17.05
CA LEU A 30 -28.50 -3.95 -17.55
C LEU A 30 -29.71 -3.49 -16.72
N HIS A 31 -29.66 -2.26 -16.21
CA HIS A 31 -30.79 -1.64 -15.53
C HIS A 31 -31.17 -0.33 -16.22
N LEU A 32 -32.47 -0.13 -16.41
CA LEU A 32 -33.02 1.10 -16.95
C LEU A 32 -33.26 2.09 -15.81
N VAL A 33 -32.61 3.25 -15.84
CA VAL A 33 -32.79 4.32 -14.85
C VAL A 33 -33.06 5.61 -15.62
N ASN A 34 -34.24 6.21 -15.41
CA ASN A 34 -34.67 7.46 -16.04
C ASN A 34 -34.62 7.44 -17.59
N GLY A 35 -34.96 6.30 -18.22
CA GLY A 35 -35.00 6.19 -19.68
C GLY A 35 -33.63 5.99 -20.35
N GLU A 36 -32.54 5.95 -19.58
CA GLU A 36 -31.20 5.62 -20.07
C GLU A 36 -30.77 4.23 -19.57
N TRP A 37 -30.22 3.42 -20.48
CA TRP A 37 -29.63 2.13 -20.14
C TRP A 37 -28.27 2.35 -19.49
N LYS A 38 -28.12 1.98 -18.21
CA LYS A 38 -26.84 2.05 -17.51
C LYS A 38 -26.34 0.64 -17.22
N VAL A 39 -25.11 0.38 -17.65
CA VAL A 39 -24.38 -0.86 -17.36
C VAL A 39 -23.76 -0.72 -15.97
N LYS A 40 -24.14 -1.58 -15.03
CA LYS A 40 -23.45 -1.69 -13.74
C LYS A 40 -22.43 -2.81 -13.81
N THR A 41 -21.15 -2.49 -13.64
CA THR A 41 -20.08 -3.48 -13.45
C THR A 41 -19.93 -3.77 -11.96
N GLU A 42 -20.12 -5.02 -11.53
CA GLU A 42 -20.02 -5.49 -10.13
C GLU A 42 -18.61 -5.43 -9.51
N ASN A 43 -17.65 -4.69 -10.10
CA ASN A 43 -16.28 -4.65 -9.62
C ASN A 43 -15.87 -3.26 -9.12
N GLU A 44 -16.79 -2.56 -8.46
CA GLU A 44 -16.48 -1.37 -7.69
C GLU A 44 -16.00 -1.80 -6.30
N LYS A 45 -14.78 -2.36 -6.28
CA LYS A 45 -14.04 -2.66 -5.06
C LYS A 45 -13.54 -1.36 -4.44
N SER A 46 -14.47 -0.63 -3.82
CA SER A 46 -14.27 0.11 -2.57
C SER A 46 -12.92 0.83 -2.41
N LEU A 47 -12.63 1.82 -3.26
CA LEU A 47 -11.71 2.90 -2.90
C LEU A 47 -12.51 3.93 -2.09
N VAL A 48 -12.68 3.63 -0.80
CA VAL A 48 -13.25 4.59 0.14
C VAL A 48 -12.22 5.70 0.35
N GLU A 49 -12.40 6.80 -0.38
CA GLU A 49 -11.87 8.11 0.04
C GLU A 49 -12.52 8.45 1.38
N LYS A 50 -11.90 7.99 2.47
CA LYS A 50 -12.24 8.45 3.81
C LYS A 50 -11.76 9.90 3.92
N LYS A 51 -12.71 10.80 3.73
CA LYS A 51 -12.69 12.19 4.16
C LYS A 51 -12.36 12.23 5.67
N VAL A 52 -11.07 12.42 6.00
CA VAL A 52 -10.62 12.64 7.38
C VAL A 52 -11.07 14.05 7.76
N THR A 53 -12.23 14.11 8.41
CA THR A 53 -12.72 15.32 9.07
C THR A 53 -12.80 14.98 10.56
N GLU A 54 -12.41 15.95 11.39
CA GLU A 54 -12.44 15.94 12.87
C GLU A 54 -11.12 15.52 13.56
N THR A 55 -10.19 16.49 13.61
CA THR A 55 -9.01 16.47 14.47
C THR A 55 -9.42 16.59 15.94
N LYS A 56 -9.82 15.47 16.56
CA LYS A 56 -9.46 15.24 17.95
C LYS A 56 -7.95 15.17 18.00
N GLU A 57 -7.31 16.07 18.75
CA GLU A 57 -5.87 16.02 19.04
C GLU A 57 -5.57 14.79 19.88
N VAL A 58 -5.58 13.62 19.25
CA VAL A 58 -5.07 12.39 19.86
C VAL A 58 -3.56 12.60 19.91
N PRO A 59 -2.93 12.53 21.10
CA PRO A 59 -1.50 12.67 21.21
C PRO A 59 -0.84 11.61 20.33
N ILE A 60 -0.19 12.07 19.26
CA ILE A 60 0.52 11.19 18.33
C ILE A 60 1.64 10.56 19.14
N LYS A 61 1.54 9.25 19.36
CA LYS A 61 2.56 8.47 20.05
C LYS A 61 3.91 8.71 19.39
N GLN A 62 4.84 9.31 20.13
CA GLN A 62 6.16 9.71 19.62
C GLN A 62 7.19 8.58 19.65
N TRP A 63 7.00 7.60 20.53
CA TRP A 63 7.96 6.53 20.80
C TRP A 63 7.35 5.16 20.52
N PHE A 64 8.07 4.35 19.76
CA PHE A 64 7.65 3.00 19.37
C PHE A 64 8.67 1.98 19.85
N THR A 65 8.17 0.89 20.42
CA THR A 65 8.97 -0.28 20.74
C THR A 65 9.22 -1.13 19.50
N LEU A 66 10.19 -2.04 19.56
CA LEU A 66 10.51 -2.92 18.43
C LEU A 66 9.31 -3.77 18.01
N LYS A 67 8.53 -4.24 18.99
CA LYS A 67 7.33 -5.05 18.77
C LYS A 67 6.31 -4.29 17.92
N GLU A 68 5.99 -3.05 18.31
CA GLU A 68 5.04 -2.20 17.62
C GLU A 68 5.53 -1.83 16.21
N ALA A 69 6.82 -1.50 16.07
CA ALA A 69 7.41 -1.25 14.77
C ALA A 69 7.32 -2.49 13.84
N CYS A 70 7.56 -3.69 14.35
CA CYS A 70 7.43 -4.93 13.60
C CYS A 70 5.98 -5.21 13.16
N GLU A 71 5.02 -4.94 14.05
CA GLU A 71 3.58 -5.05 13.73
C GLU A 71 3.20 -4.07 12.61
N LEU A 72 3.70 -2.83 12.63
CA LEU A 72 3.47 -1.85 11.57
C LEU A 72 4.08 -2.26 10.22
N LYS A 73 5.26 -2.88 10.21
CA LYS A 73 5.93 -3.33 8.97
C LYS A 73 5.41 -4.68 8.45
N GLY A 74 4.69 -5.44 9.27
CA GLY A 74 4.29 -6.81 8.96
C GLY A 74 5.43 -7.82 9.03
N ILE A 75 6.45 -7.58 9.88
CA ILE A 75 7.59 -8.49 10.06
C ILE A 75 7.46 -9.25 11.38
N ASN A 76 7.85 -10.52 11.40
CA ASN A 76 7.89 -11.30 12.64
C ASN A 76 8.98 -10.76 13.60
N LEU A 77 8.60 -10.49 14.85
CA LEU A 77 9.51 -9.99 15.88
C LEU A 77 10.75 -10.86 16.08
N LYS A 78 10.62 -12.20 16.03
CA LYS A 78 11.76 -13.12 16.18
C LYS A 78 12.77 -12.95 15.05
N THR A 79 12.27 -12.77 13.82
CA THR A 79 13.11 -12.52 12.64
C THR A 79 13.87 -11.20 12.78
N ALA A 80 13.18 -10.13 13.18
CA ALA A 80 13.80 -8.84 13.43
C ALA A 80 14.86 -8.93 14.57
N CYS A 81 14.57 -9.64 15.66
CA CYS A 81 15.52 -9.86 16.75
C CYS A 81 16.82 -10.52 16.30
N ASN A 82 16.72 -11.55 15.47
CA ASN A 82 17.86 -12.33 14.96
C ASN A 82 18.64 -11.60 13.84
N ARG A 83 18.04 -10.62 13.17
CA ARG A 83 18.63 -9.91 12.03
C ARG A 83 18.72 -8.41 12.32
N PRO A 84 19.88 -7.91 12.80
CA PRO A 84 20.03 -6.52 13.21
C PRO A 84 19.70 -5.49 12.12
N TYR A 85 20.00 -5.79 10.85
CA TYR A 85 19.69 -4.90 9.73
C TYR A 85 18.19 -4.72 9.49
N LEU A 86 17.34 -5.65 9.94
CA LEU A 86 15.89 -5.50 9.87
C LEU A 86 15.34 -4.61 10.98
N LYS A 87 16.13 -4.23 11.99
CA LYS A 87 15.69 -3.33 13.05
C LYS A 87 15.85 -1.87 12.60
N PRO A 88 15.03 -0.93 13.13
CA PRO A 88 15.26 0.49 12.92
C PRO A 88 16.68 0.88 13.37
N LEU A 89 17.34 1.74 12.60
CA LEU A 89 18.74 2.15 12.81
C LEU A 89 19.70 0.97 13.04
N CYS A 90 19.48 -0.17 12.36
CA CYS A 90 20.28 -1.39 12.51
C CYS A 90 20.32 -1.93 13.96
N GLY A 91 19.30 -1.62 14.78
CA GLY A 91 19.18 -2.09 16.16
C GLY A 91 19.73 -1.13 17.21
N LYS A 92 20.21 0.04 16.80
CA LYS A 92 20.57 1.13 17.73
C LYS A 92 19.32 1.85 18.20
N GLU A 93 19.02 1.79 19.49
CA GLU A 93 17.93 2.54 20.10
C GLU A 93 18.23 4.04 20.15
N GLU A 94 17.16 4.85 20.10
CA GLU A 94 17.25 6.29 20.36
C GLU A 94 16.93 6.63 21.81
N GLY A 95 16.19 5.75 22.50
CA GLY A 95 15.83 5.91 23.90
C GLY A 95 15.29 4.63 24.52
N VAL A 96 15.03 4.69 25.82
CA VAL A 96 14.46 3.60 26.61
C VAL A 96 13.20 4.12 27.31
N ILE A 97 12.04 3.51 27.00
CA ILE A 97 10.75 3.87 27.59
C ILE A 97 10.23 2.63 28.35
N GLY A 98 10.02 2.76 29.66
CA GLY A 98 9.57 1.65 30.51
C GLY A 98 10.51 0.44 30.47
N GLY A 99 11.83 0.68 30.42
CA GLY A 99 12.84 -0.38 30.35
C GLY A 99 12.97 -1.07 28.98
N ARG A 100 12.26 -0.58 27.95
CA ARG A 100 12.30 -1.15 26.59
C ARG A 100 12.93 -0.19 25.60
N LYS A 101 13.81 -0.74 24.75
CA LYS A 101 14.40 -0.03 23.61
C LYS A 101 13.31 0.53 22.70
N SER A 102 13.40 1.82 22.43
CA SER A 102 12.39 2.58 21.70
C SER A 102 13.01 3.52 20.68
N TRP A 103 12.25 3.82 19.63
CA TRP A 103 12.63 4.68 18.51
C TRP A 103 11.59 5.78 18.31
N ARG A 104 12.03 6.92 17.76
CA ARG A 104 11.13 8.02 17.43
C ARG A 104 10.25 7.65 16.24
N LEU A 105 9.06 8.25 16.18
CA LEU A 105 8.12 8.10 15.06
C LEU A 105 8.78 8.34 13.71
N GLU A 106 9.56 9.43 13.58
CA GLU A 106 10.25 9.78 12.33
C GLU A 106 11.20 8.68 11.84
N THR A 107 11.91 8.05 12.76
CA THR A 107 12.82 6.94 12.48
C THR A 107 12.05 5.72 12.00
N ILE A 108 10.92 5.40 12.66
CA ILE A 108 10.05 4.31 12.23
C ILE A 108 9.47 4.57 10.85
N LEU A 109 8.97 5.78 10.57
CA LEU A 109 8.42 6.12 9.25
C LEU A 109 9.47 5.98 8.14
N LYS A 110 10.69 6.49 8.36
CA LYS A 110 11.81 6.30 7.42
C LYS A 110 12.11 4.82 7.18
N TRP A 111 12.14 4.03 8.25
CA TRP A 111 12.42 2.60 8.19
C TRP A 111 11.29 1.78 7.54
N LEU A 112 10.03 2.18 7.72
CA LEU A 112 8.87 1.56 7.07
C LEU A 112 8.90 1.76 5.55
N ASN A 113 9.35 2.93 5.10
CA ASN A 113 9.49 3.25 3.68
C ASN A 113 10.68 2.57 2.99
N GLN A 114 11.56 1.91 3.75
CA GLN A 114 12.75 1.24 3.21
C GLN A 114 12.52 -0.24 2.95
N ASN A 115 12.98 -0.71 1.79
CA ASN A 115 12.98 -2.13 1.45
C ASN A 115 14.13 -2.89 2.12
N ASP A 116 13.98 -4.21 2.28
CA ASP A 116 14.97 -5.07 2.93
C ASP A 116 16.37 -4.97 2.28
N ALA A 117 16.42 -4.82 0.95
CA ALA A 117 17.68 -4.64 0.22
C ALA A 117 18.38 -3.32 0.57
N GLU A 118 17.63 -2.24 0.80
CA GLU A 118 18.17 -0.94 1.18
C GLU A 118 18.68 -0.96 2.62
N LEU A 119 17.91 -1.57 3.52
CA LEU A 119 18.32 -1.80 4.90
C LEU A 119 19.63 -2.60 4.98
N TYR A 120 19.77 -3.63 4.15
CA TYR A 120 21.00 -4.41 4.07
C TYR A 120 22.20 -3.58 3.59
N LYS A 121 22.01 -2.72 2.58
CA LYS A 121 23.06 -1.79 2.10
C LYS A 121 23.49 -0.81 3.18
N LEU A 122 22.53 -0.21 3.91
CA LEU A 122 22.81 0.71 5.02
C LEU A 122 23.60 0.02 6.13
N PHE A 123 23.21 -1.21 6.48
CA PHE A 123 23.92 -2.00 7.47
C PHE A 123 25.38 -2.26 7.06
N LYS A 124 25.62 -2.63 5.79
CA LYS A 124 26.98 -2.83 5.27
C LYS A 124 27.81 -1.55 5.27
N LYS A 125 27.22 -0.41 4.91
CA LYS A 125 27.90 0.90 4.93
C LYS A 125 28.37 1.27 6.34
N ASN A 126 27.55 1.00 7.36
CA ASN A 126 27.89 1.29 8.75
C ASN A 126 28.97 0.37 9.35
N GLN A 127 29.29 -0.75 8.69
CA GLN A 127 30.36 -1.67 9.13
C GLN A 127 31.73 -1.34 8.55
N GLN A 128 31.83 -0.48 7.53
CA GLN A 128 33.12 -0.12 6.96
C GLN A 128 33.74 1.00 7.82
N PRO A 129 34.90 0.77 8.48
CA PRO A 129 35.62 1.87 9.10
C PRO A 129 36.02 2.86 8.00
N GLN A 130 35.74 4.14 8.23
CA GLN A 130 36.27 5.23 7.40
C GLN A 130 37.80 5.08 7.43
N LYS A 131 38.38 4.65 6.31
CA LYS A 131 39.83 4.58 6.13
C LYS A 131 40.38 5.95 5.81
#